data_AF-S8F4E6-F1
#
_entry.id   AF-S8F4E6-F1
#
_cell.length_a   1.000
_cell.length_b   1.000
_cell.length_c   1.000
_cell.angle_alpha   90.00
_cell.angle_beta   90.00
_cell.angle_gamma   90.00
#
_symmetry.space_group_name_H-M   'P 1'
#
loop_
_entity.id
_entity.type
_entity.pdbx_description
1 polymer ?
#
loop_
_entity_poly.entity_id
_entity_poly.type
_entity_poly.pdbx_seq_one_letter_code
_entity_poly.pdbx_strand_id
1 'polypeptide(L)'
;MGKHLHTAAGDKLCNWPRHLNTELRALRTTVLQVMGYTPYYLLYSKQWPLPFDLIDCTWFRLKWDKVQMTEDLLITHLQQIKHQLHAEACTAHRVRQVQARNLGACP
;
A
#
# COMPACT_ATOMS: atom_id res chain seq x y z
N MET A 1 16.36 -9.08 -10.45
CA MET A 1 15.58 -8.61 -9.28
C MET A 1 15.55 -7.08 -9.09
N GLY A 2 16.29 -6.25 -9.85
CA GLY A 2 16.48 -4.82 -9.52
C GLY A 2 15.95 -3.77 -10.50
N LYS A 3 15.15 -4.13 -11.52
CA LYS A 3 14.80 -3.21 -12.62
C LYS A 3 13.41 -2.54 -12.53
N HIS A 4 12.57 -2.94 -11.56
CA HIS A 4 11.18 -2.45 -11.45
C HIS A 4 11.01 -1.32 -10.41
N LEU A 5 12.03 -1.06 -9.58
CA LEU A 5 12.10 0.11 -8.68
C LEU A 5 12.05 1.43 -9.48
N HIS A 6 12.62 1.44 -10.69
CA HIS A 6 12.65 2.63 -11.53
C HIS A 6 11.27 2.97 -12.14
N THR A 7 10.43 1.97 -12.39
CA THR A 7 9.14 2.15 -13.09
C THR A 7 8.10 2.81 -12.19
N ALA A 8 8.06 2.49 -10.90
CA ALA A 8 7.16 3.13 -9.93
C ALA A 8 7.61 4.54 -9.49
N ALA A 9 8.92 4.80 -9.53
CA ALA A 9 9.54 6.07 -9.19
C ALA A 9 9.39 7.14 -10.29
N GLY A 10 9.02 6.74 -11.52
CA GLY A 10 8.67 7.62 -12.63
C GLY A 10 9.78 8.62 -12.97
N ASP A 11 10.75 8.20 -13.78
CA ASP A 11 11.80 9.00 -14.47
C ASP A 11 12.65 9.99 -13.64
N LYS A 12 12.34 10.18 -12.35
CA LYS A 12 13.07 11.02 -11.41
C LYS A 12 13.67 10.13 -10.33
N LEU A 13 14.87 9.63 -10.63
CA LEU A 13 15.72 8.90 -9.68
C LEU A 13 15.76 9.60 -8.31
N CYS A 14 15.81 10.93 -8.24
CA CYS A 14 15.88 11.68 -6.98
C CYS A 14 14.68 11.48 -6.02
N ASN A 15 13.54 10.95 -6.49
CA ASN A 15 12.35 10.72 -5.65
C ASN A 15 12.24 9.28 -5.11
N TRP A 16 13.19 8.40 -5.43
CA TRP A 16 13.18 7.00 -4.96
C TRP A 16 13.03 6.86 -3.43
N PRO A 17 13.67 7.69 -2.55
CA PRO A 17 13.57 7.49 -1.11
C PRO A 17 12.15 7.70 -0.59
N ARG A 18 11.38 8.57 -1.26
CA ARG A 18 9.99 8.86 -0.89
C ARG A 18 9.06 7.68 -1.22
N HIS A 19 9.39 6.90 -2.24
CA HIS A 19 8.59 5.75 -2.68
C HIS A 19 9.07 4.42 -2.06
N LEU A 20 10.30 4.37 -1.54
CA LEU A 20 10.91 3.21 -0.90
C LEU A 20 10.00 2.51 0.12
N ASN A 21 9.41 3.27 1.05
CA ASN A 21 8.55 2.68 2.09
C ASN A 21 7.29 2.05 1.51
N THR A 22 6.73 2.66 0.46
CA THR A 22 5.55 2.14 -0.24
C THR A 22 5.91 0.85 -0.98
N GLU A 23 7.08 0.82 -1.59
CA GLU A 23 7.57 -0.32 -2.37
C GLU A 23 7.96 -1.52 -1.52
N LEU A 24 8.69 -1.31 -0.42
CA LEU A 24 8.99 -2.37 0.53
C LEU A 24 7.72 -2.95 1.16
N ARG A 25 6.71 -2.10 1.40
CA ARG A 25 5.40 -2.55 1.89
C ARG A 25 4.72 -3.42 0.83
N ALA A 26 4.68 -2.99 -0.43
CA ALA A 26 4.13 -3.79 -1.54
C ALA A 26 4.83 -5.15 -1.65
N LEU A 27 6.16 -5.16 -1.70
CA LEU A 27 6.94 -6.38 -1.85
C LEU A 27 6.68 -7.38 -0.71
N ARG A 28 6.53 -6.90 0.53
CA ARG A 28 6.27 -7.76 1.69
C ARG A 28 4.85 -8.33 1.72
N THR A 29 3.92 -7.65 1.07
CA THR A 29 2.48 -7.95 1.15
C THR A 29 1.92 -8.59 -0.12
N THR A 30 2.63 -8.52 -1.24
CA THR A 30 2.27 -9.27 -2.45
C THR A 30 2.66 -10.74 -2.29
N VAL A 31 1.76 -11.64 -2.69
CA VAL A 31 2.05 -13.08 -2.75
C VAL A 31 3.14 -13.34 -3.78
N LEU A 32 4.20 -14.05 -3.39
CA LEU A 32 5.17 -14.55 -4.34
C LEU A 32 4.57 -15.73 -5.10
N GLN A 33 4.49 -15.65 -6.44
CA GLN A 33 3.91 -16.71 -7.27
C GLN A 33 4.57 -18.08 -7.04
N VAL A 34 5.89 -18.11 -6.80
CA VAL A 34 6.65 -19.35 -6.61
C VAL A 34 6.27 -20.07 -5.31
N MET A 35 5.87 -19.34 -4.27
CA MET A 35 5.60 -19.91 -2.94
C MET A 35 4.12 -19.90 -2.57
N GLY A 36 3.29 -19.09 -3.23
CA GLY A 36 1.88 -18.91 -2.89
C GLY A 36 1.63 -18.16 -1.57
N TYR A 37 2.68 -17.75 -0.86
CA TYR A 37 2.61 -16.98 0.38
C TYR A 37 3.23 -15.58 0.21
N THR A 38 2.78 -14.64 1.03
CA THR A 38 3.40 -13.32 1.14
C THR A 38 4.71 -13.42 1.93
N PRO A 39 5.76 -12.66 1.59
CA PRO A 39 7.00 -12.66 2.37
C PRO A 39 6.78 -12.31 3.84
N TYR A 40 5.79 -11.47 4.14
CA TYR A 40 5.42 -11.17 5.52
C TYR A 40 4.89 -12.39 6.28
N TYR A 41 4.03 -13.19 5.63
CA TYR A 41 3.53 -14.43 6.22
C TYR A 41 4.69 -15.39 6.52
N LEU A 42 5.66 -15.51 5.61
CA LEU A 42 6.83 -16.37 5.83
C LEU A 42 7.68 -15.91 7.02
N LEU A 43 7.85 -14.59 7.19
CA LEU A 43 8.73 -14.04 8.21
C LEU A 43 8.09 -14.03 9.61
N TYR A 44 6.79 -13.78 9.69
CA TYR A 44 6.10 -13.58 10.97
C TYR A 44 5.02 -14.63 11.27
N SER A 45 4.80 -15.59 10.36
CA SER A 45 3.73 -16.59 10.44
C SER A 45 2.35 -15.96 10.73
N LYS A 46 2.15 -14.73 10.29
CA LYS A 46 0.93 -13.95 10.47
C LYS A 46 0.46 -13.43 9.13
N GLN A 47 -0.83 -13.58 8.87
CA GLN A 47 -1.46 -12.93 7.72
C GLN A 47 -1.40 -11.42 7.94
N TRP A 48 -0.94 -10.67 6.93
CA TRP A 48 -0.96 -9.22 7.03
C TRP A 48 -2.41 -8.74 7.09
N PRO A 49 -2.84 -7.99 8.12
CA PRO A 49 -4.18 -7.41 8.18
C PRO A 49 -4.21 -6.23 7.20
N LEU A 50 -4.48 -6.53 5.94
CA LEU A 50 -4.44 -5.55 4.87
C LEU A 50 -5.89 -5.08 4.74
N PRO A 51 -6.21 -3.78 4.89
CA PRO A 51 -7.59 -3.29 4.90
C PRO A 51 -8.26 -3.29 3.52
N PHE A 52 -7.70 -4.03 2.55
CA PHE A 52 -8.24 -4.19 1.20
C PHE A 52 -9.54 -4.98 1.18
N ASP A 53 -9.72 -5.93 2.09
CA ASP A 53 -10.80 -6.92 1.99
C ASP A 53 -12.16 -6.44 2.51
N LEU A 54 -12.22 -5.37 3.31
CA LEU A 54 -13.45 -5.05 4.05
C LEU A 54 -14.01 -3.63 3.84
N ILE A 55 -13.21 -2.66 3.41
CA ILE A 55 -13.62 -1.24 3.51
C ILE A 55 -13.45 -0.46 2.20
N ASP A 56 -12.49 -0.84 1.35
CA ASP A 56 -12.09 -0.04 0.19
C ASP A 56 -12.33 -0.79 -1.12
N CYS A 57 -13.23 -0.27 -1.97
CA CYS A 57 -13.54 -0.78 -3.32
C CYS A 57 -12.39 -0.58 -4.32
N THR A 58 -11.14 -0.79 -3.90
CA THR A 58 -9.95 -0.67 -4.76
C THR A 58 -9.94 -1.71 -5.87
N TRP A 59 -10.62 -2.85 -5.65
CA TRP A 59 -10.81 -3.89 -6.67
C TRP A 59 -11.52 -3.36 -7.92
N PHE A 60 -12.52 -2.48 -7.77
CA PHE A 60 -13.23 -1.89 -8.91
C PHE A 60 -12.52 -0.68 -9.52
N ARG A 61 -11.62 -0.05 -8.77
CA ARG A 61 -10.95 1.19 -9.20
C ARG A 61 -9.72 0.94 -10.07
N LEU A 62 -9.14 -0.26 -9.98
CA LEU A 62 -7.90 -0.63 -10.66
C LEU A 62 -8.18 -1.53 -11.86
N LYS A 63 -7.35 -1.40 -12.90
CA LYS A 63 -7.49 -2.11 -14.18
C LYS A 63 -6.92 -3.53 -14.08
N TRP A 64 -7.56 -4.39 -13.29
CA TRP A 64 -7.15 -5.79 -13.11
C TRP A 64 -7.19 -6.60 -14.40
N ASP A 65 -8.03 -6.20 -15.36
CA ASP A 65 -8.09 -6.74 -16.72
C ASP A 65 -6.74 -6.66 -17.47
N LYS A 66 -5.88 -5.73 -17.06
CA LYS A 66 -4.58 -5.50 -17.70
C LYS A 66 -3.41 -6.19 -17.00
N VAL A 67 -3.66 -6.86 -15.88
CA VAL A 67 -2.60 -7.54 -15.12
C VAL A 67 -2.31 -8.88 -15.79
N GLN A 68 -1.19 -8.99 -16.48
CA GLN A 68 -0.79 -10.21 -17.19
C GLN A 68 0.47 -10.83 -16.58
N MET A 69 1.34 -10.00 -16.01
CA MET A 69 2.59 -10.43 -15.39
C MET A 69 2.67 -10.04 -13.92
N THR A 70 3.55 -10.69 -13.18
CA THR A 70 3.84 -10.38 -11.77
C THR A 70 4.27 -8.92 -11.57
N GLU A 71 4.90 -8.33 -12.59
CA GLU A 71 5.28 -6.92 -12.60
C GLU A 71 4.05 -6.01 -12.59
N ASP A 72 3.03 -6.32 -13.39
CA ASP A 72 1.77 -5.57 -13.41
C ASP A 72 1.06 -5.69 -12.06
N LEU A 73 1.07 -6.88 -11.46
CA LEU A 73 0.50 -7.11 -10.13
C LEU A 73 1.18 -6.23 -9.08
N LEU A 74 2.51 -6.10 -9.13
CA LEU A 74 3.26 -5.22 -8.23
C LEU A 74 2.90 -3.76 -8.44
N ILE A 75 2.77 -3.30 -9.69
CA ILE A 75 2.39 -1.93 -10.02
C ILE A 75 0.96 -1.63 -9.51
N THR A 76 0.01 -2.52 -9.78
CA THR A 76 -1.37 -2.39 -9.29
C THR A 76 -1.41 -2.36 -7.77
N HIS A 77 -0.63 -3.21 -7.11
CA HIS A 77 -0.56 -3.24 -5.65
C HIS A 77 0.07 -1.96 -5.07
N LEU A 78 1.09 -1.40 -5.72
CA LEU A 78 1.65 -0.10 -5.33
C LEU A 78 0.62 1.03 -5.40
N GLN A 79 -0.25 1.00 -6.42
CA GLN A 79 -1.35 1.97 -6.53
C GLN A 79 -2.35 1.80 -5.38
N GLN A 80 -2.71 0.56 -5.01
CA GLN A 80 -3.55 0.29 -3.84
C GLN A 80 -2.96 0.88 -2.57
N ILE A 81 -1.68 0.62 -2.31
CA ILE A 81 -1.00 1.11 -1.10
C ILE A 81 -0.91 2.63 -1.08
N LYS A 82 -0.66 3.28 -2.24
CA LYS A 82 -0.68 4.75 -2.32
C LYS A 82 -2.05 5.32 -1.95
N HIS A 83 -3.14 4.74 -2.46
CA HIS A 83 -4.49 5.16 -2.13
C HIS A 83 -4.79 4.97 -0.63
N GLN A 84 -4.38 3.84 -0.07
CA GLN A 84 -4.53 3.57 1.35
C GLN A 84 -3.78 4.59 2.21
N LEU A 85 -2.50 4.84 1.90
CA LEU A 85 -1.69 5.83 2.64
C LEU A 85 -2.34 7.22 2.63
N HIS A 86 -2.93 7.61 1.50
CA HIS A 86 -3.67 8.86 1.40
C HIS A 86 -4.94 8.86 2.26
N ALA A 87 -5.74 7.78 2.21
CA ALA A 87 -6.95 7.64 3.02
C ALA A 87 -6.64 7.60 4.53
N GLU A 88 -5.59 6.89 4.93
CA GLU A 88 -5.05 6.87 6.30
C GLU A 88 -4.64 8.27 6.75
N ALA A 89 -3.96 9.04 5.91
CA ALA A 89 -3.56 10.41 6.22
C ALA A 89 -4.78 11.34 6.42
N CYS A 90 -5.79 11.27 5.55
CA CYS A 90 -7.04 12.02 5.70
C CYS A 90 -7.78 11.64 6.98
N THR A 91 -7.84 10.34 7.30
CA THR A 91 -8.49 9.84 8.52
C THR A 91 -7.75 10.30 9.77
N ALA A 92 -6.42 10.19 9.77
CA ALA A 92 -5.57 10.65 10.87
C ALA A 92 -5.74 12.16 11.11
N HIS A 93 -5.81 12.96 10.05
CA HIS A 93 -6.08 14.39 10.17
C HIS A 93 -7.45 14.66 10.81
N ARG A 94 -8.51 13.96 10.37
CA ARG A 94 -9.87 14.10 10.92
C ARG A 94 -9.94 13.67 12.38
N VAL A 95 -9.30 12.57 12.77
CA VAL A 95 -9.22 12.10 14.16
C VAL A 95 -8.50 13.12 15.03
N ARG A 96 -7.38 13.70 14.55
CA ARG A 96 -6.67 14.77 15.28
C ARG A 96 -7.54 16.00 15.49
N GLN A 97 -8.32 16.41 14.48
CA GLN A 97 -9.25 17.53 14.62
C GLN A 97 -10.37 17.25 15.64
N VAL A 98 -10.95 16.05 15.63
CA VAL A 98 -11.96 15.65 16.62
C VAL A 98 -11.34 15.59 18.01
N GLN A 99 -10.13 15.03 18.15
CA GLN A 99 -9.43 14.97 19.42
C GLN A 99 -9.14 16.38 19.97
N ALA A 100 -8.72 17.31 19.12
CA ALA A 100 -8.51 18.70 19.51
C ALA A 100 -9.81 19.40 19.95
N ARG A 101 -10.93 19.10 19.28
CA ARG A 101 -12.27 19.57 19.71
C ARG A 101 -12.67 19.01 21.07
N ASN A 102 -12.43 17.72 21.31
CA ASN A 102 -12.79 17.05 22.56
C ASN A 102 -11.92 17.51 23.74
N LEU A 103 -10.62 17.80 23.51
CA LEU A 103 -9.72 18.31 24.54
C LEU A 103 -10.00 19.78 24.92
N GLY A 104 -10.62 20.56 24.02
CA GLY A 104 -11.12 21.91 24.32
C GLY A 104 -12.49 21.92 25.02
N ALA A 105 -13.16 20.77 25.10
CA ALA A 105 -14.41 20.57 25.81
C ALA A 105 -14.12 19.87 27.15
N CYS A 106 -13.54 20.59 28.12
CA CYS A 106 -13.63 20.18 29.51
C CYS A 106 -15.05 20.49 30.04
N PRO A 107 -15.61 19.63 30.91
CA PRO A 107 -16.95 19.83 31.49
C PRO A 107 -17.05 21.08 32.36
#